data_AF-A0A1L5KUX7-F1
#
_entry.id   AF-A0A1L5KUX7-F1
#
_cell.length_a   1.000
_cell.length_b   1.000
_cell.length_c   1.000
_cell.angle_alpha   90.00
_cell.angle_beta   90.00
_cell.angle_gamma   90.00
#
_symmetry.space_group_name_H-M   'P 1'
#
loop_
_entity.id
_entity.type
_entity.pdbx_description
1 polymer ?
#
loop_
_entity_poly.entity_id
_entity_poly.type
_entity_poly.pdbx_seq_one_letter_code
_entity_poly.pdbx_strand_id
1 'polypeptide(L)' 'GATWFLAPADNCSAVAGHVPDGLRDVKVATLDEAYRALVAIGKGQADDLPHCTA' A
#
# COMPACT_ATOMS: atom_id res chain seq x y z
N GLY A 1 -14.37 -2.99 -7.40
CA GLY A 1 -13.66 -3.76 -6.36
C GLY A 1 -12.70 -2.83 -5.63
N ALA A 2 -11.88 -3.35 -4.71
CA ALA A 2 -10.80 -2.56 -4.12
C ALA A 2 -9.73 -2.23 -5.20
N THR A 3 -9.15 -1.06 -5.13
CA THR A 3 -8.04 -0.60 -6.01
C THR A 3 -6.75 -0.39 -5.24
N TRP A 4 -6.77 -0.65 -3.93
CA TRP A 4 -5.66 -0.43 -3.01
C TRP A 4 -5.44 -1.68 -2.15
N PHE A 5 -4.17 -1.97 -1.89
CA PHE A 5 -3.75 -3.07 -1.03
C PHE A 5 -2.72 -2.57 -0.01
N LEU A 6 -3.05 -2.64 1.27
CA LEU A 6 -2.09 -2.27 2.31
C LEU A 6 -1.31 -3.53 2.70
N ALA A 7 -0.03 -3.53 2.37
CA ALA A 7 0.89 -4.64 2.61
C ALA A 7 1.71 -4.39 3.89
N PRO A 8 1.71 -5.31 4.85
CA PRO A 8 2.66 -5.27 5.96
C PRO A 8 4.09 -5.25 5.43
N ALA A 9 4.94 -4.41 6.01
CA ALA A 9 6.32 -4.22 5.59
C ALA A 9 7.11 -5.54 5.56
N ASP A 10 6.88 -6.40 6.54
CA ASP A 10 7.54 -7.71 6.68
C ASP A 10 7.10 -8.71 5.60
N ASN A 11 5.97 -8.45 4.93
CA ASN A 11 5.45 -9.29 3.85
C ASN A 11 5.82 -8.76 2.46
N CYS A 12 6.54 -7.63 2.35
CA CYS A 12 6.79 -7.00 1.06
C CYS A 12 7.52 -7.90 0.06
N SER A 13 8.39 -8.81 0.51
CA SER A 13 9.08 -9.76 -0.37
C SER A 13 8.13 -10.74 -1.07
N ALA A 14 6.97 -11.03 -0.47
CA ALA A 14 5.93 -11.87 -1.06
C ALA A 14 4.92 -11.07 -1.91
N VAL A 15 4.90 -9.74 -1.77
CA VAL A 15 3.95 -8.84 -2.45
C VAL A 15 4.58 -8.22 -3.69
N ALA A 16 5.87 -7.85 -3.62
CA ALA A 16 6.59 -7.22 -4.72
C ALA A 16 6.52 -8.10 -5.98
N GLY A 17 6.04 -7.52 -7.09
CA GLY A 17 5.87 -8.23 -8.36
C GLY A 17 4.64 -9.16 -8.46
N HIS A 18 3.83 -9.26 -7.40
CA HIS A 18 2.63 -10.11 -7.36
C HIS A 18 1.32 -9.32 -7.25
N VAL A 19 1.37 -7.99 -7.28
CA VAL A 19 0.18 -7.13 -7.23
C VAL A 19 -0.55 -7.20 -8.58
N PRO A 20 -1.86 -7.56 -8.61
CA PRO A 20 -2.62 -7.63 -9.85
C PRO A 20 -2.81 -6.26 -10.50
N ASP A 21 -3.00 -6.25 -11.82
CA ASP A 21 -3.36 -5.04 -12.57
C ASP A 21 -4.61 -4.37 -11.99
N GLY A 22 -4.56 -3.05 -11.85
CA GLY A 22 -5.65 -2.25 -11.27
C GLY A 22 -5.67 -2.19 -9.74
N LEU A 23 -4.73 -2.86 -9.05
CA LEU A 23 -4.42 -2.63 -7.64
C LEU A 23 -3.08 -1.90 -7.49
N ARG A 24 -3.03 -0.97 -6.53
CA ARG A 24 -1.77 -0.38 -6.06
C ARG A 24 -1.51 -0.81 -4.62
N ASP A 25 -0.32 -1.33 -4.37
CA ASP A 25 0.12 -1.66 -3.02
C ASP A 25 0.67 -0.45 -2.27
N VAL A 26 0.53 -0.47 -0.95
CA VAL A 26 1.12 0.49 -0.02
C VAL A 26 1.77 -0.28 1.13
N LYS A 27 3.07 -0.10 1.30
CA LYS A 27 3.86 -0.65 2.40
C LYS A 27 3.55 0.07 3.70
N VAL A 28 3.19 -0.67 4.74
CA VAL A 28 2.92 -0.13 6.09
C VAL A 28 3.53 -1.03 7.17
N ALA A 29 4.11 -0.45 8.21
CA ALA A 29 4.72 -1.19 9.33
C ALA A 29 3.83 -1.19 10.58
N THR A 30 2.90 -0.23 10.71
CA THR A 30 2.03 -0.10 11.88
C THR A 30 0.58 0.23 11.49
N LEU A 31 -0.34 0.03 12.44
CA LEU A 31 -1.74 0.40 12.26
C LEU A 31 -1.93 1.91 12.04
N ASP A 32 -1.12 2.74 12.71
CA ASP A 32 -1.16 4.19 12.55
C ASP A 32 -0.71 4.61 11.14
N GLU A 33 0.34 4.01 10.61
CA GLU A 33 0.76 4.22 9.22
C GLU A 33 -0.32 3.77 8.23
N ALA A 34 -0.95 2.62 8.48
CA ALA A 34 -2.07 2.14 7.69
C ALA A 34 -3.24 3.14 7.67
N TYR A 35 -3.59 3.69 8.84
CA TYR A 35 -4.64 4.70 8.93
C TYR A 35 -4.26 6.00 8.20
N ARG A 36 -3.02 6.48 8.36
CA ARG A 36 -2.54 7.67 7.63
C ARG A 36 -2.55 7.48 6.12
N ALA A 37 -2.14 6.30 5.64
CA ALA A 37 -2.22 5.94 4.22
C ALA A 37 -3.67 5.94 3.71
N LEU A 38 -4.61 5.35 4.46
CA LEU A 38 -6.04 5.34 4.10
C LEU A 38 -6.61 6.76 4.00
N VAL A 39 -6.26 7.65 4.94
CA VAL A 39 -6.71 9.05 4.90
C VAL A 39 -6.13 9.78 3.68
N ALA A 40 -4.85 9.57 3.36
CA ALA A 40 -4.21 10.17 2.19
C ALA A 40 -4.85 9.69 0.87
N ILE A 41 -5.13 8.39 0.76
CA ILE A 41 -5.88 7.79 -0.36
C ILE A 41 -7.26 8.45 -0.51
N GLY A 42 -8.01 8.58 0.59
CA GLY A 42 -9.32 9.23 0.57
C GLY A 42 -9.29 10.71 0.16
N LYS A 43 -8.15 11.38 0.32
CA LYS A 43 -7.93 12.78 -0.09
C LYS A 43 -7.35 12.92 -1.50
N GLY A 44 -7.03 11.81 -2.18
CA GLY A 44 -6.34 11.84 -3.48
C GLY A 44 -4.87 12.30 -3.38
N GLN A 45 -4.23 12.12 -2.22
CA GLN A 45 -2.84 12.55 -1.94
C GLN A 45 -1.92 11.33 -1.80
N ALA A 46 -2.14 10.31 -2.63
CA ALA A 46 -1.53 9.00 -2.44
C ALA A 46 -0.26 8.78 -3.26
N ASP A 47 0.09 9.68 -4.19
CA ASP A 47 1.14 9.46 -5.19
C ASP A 47 2.49 9.10 -4.55
N ASP A 48 2.82 9.74 -3.43
CA ASP A 48 4.09 9.54 -2.70
C ASP A 48 4.06 8.43 -1.65
N LEU A 49 2.94 7.69 -1.53
CA LEU A 49 2.87 6.58 -0.58
C LEU A 49 3.87 5.47 -0.95
N PRO A 50 4.57 4.89 0.04
CA PRO A 50 5.58 3.87 -0.20
C PRO A 50 4.92 2.60 -0.75
N HIS A 51 5.50 2.03 -1.80
CA HIS A 51 5.17 0.69 -2.32
C HIS A 51 6.21 -0.36 -1.90
N CYS A 52 5.83 -1.63 -1.91
CA CYS A 52 6.77 -2.74 -1.80
C CYS A 52 7.67 -2.80 -3.04
N THR A 53 8.97 -2.85 -2.81
CA THR A 53 10.01 -3.03 -3.84
C THR A 53 10.73 -4.34 -3.58
N ALA A 54 11.16 -5.01 -4.64
CA ALA A 54 11.95 -6.24 -4.57
C ALA A 54 13.40 -5.95 -4.17
#